data_AF-A0A699S156-F1
#
_entry.id   AF-A0A699S156-F1
#
_cell.length_a   1.000
_cell.length_b   1.000
_cell.length_c   1.000
_cell.angle_alpha   90.00
_cell.angle_beta   90.00
_cell.angle_gamma   90.00
#
_symmetry.space_group_name_H-M   'P 1'
#
loop_
_entity.id
_entity.type
_entity.pdbx_description
1 polymer ?
#
loop_
_entity_poly.entity_id
_entity_poly.type
_entity_poly.pdbx_seq_one_letter_code
_entity_poly.pdbx_strand_id
1 'polypeptide(L)'
;VYDICKALQENCLAPFKKLIARLSESFSPVTCIVADLLMGFTLDAAKELGLPECMFWTGGAGALLCYEKYPTIVDKGLMPLK
;
A
#
# COMPACT_ATOMS: atom_id res chain seq x y z
N VAL A 1 -10.99 -4.45 8.66
CA VAL A 1 -9.80 -3.73 8.15
C VAL A 1 -8.59 -4.65 8.13
N TYR A 2 -8.20 -5.27 9.25
CA TYR A 2 -7.08 -6.22 9.30
C TYR A 2 -7.18 -7.33 8.24
N ASP A 3 -8.33 -8.01 8.13
CA ASP A 3 -8.49 -9.10 7.14
C ASP A 3 -8.36 -8.62 5.69
N ILE A 4 -8.81 -7.39 5.39
CA ILE A 4 -8.67 -6.79 4.07
C ILE A 4 -7.20 -6.48 3.80
N CYS A 5 -6.51 -5.83 4.74
CA CYS A 5 -5.09 -5.51 4.61
C CYS A 5 -4.26 -6.80 4.43
N LYS A 6 -4.54 -7.84 5.22
CA LYS A 6 -3.91 -9.15 5.09
C LYS A 6 -4.17 -9.77 3.72
N ALA A 7 -5.44 -9.79 3.27
CA ALA A 7 -5.79 -10.34 1.97
C ALA A 7 -5.11 -9.60 0.81
N LEU A 8 -4.97 -8.27 0.89
CA LEU A 8 -4.24 -7.48 -0.11
C LEU A 8 -2.77 -7.91 -0.18
N GLN A 9 -2.11 -8.03 0.98
CA GLN A 9 -0.71 -8.45 1.05
C GLN A 9 -0.49 -9.86 0.50
N GLU A 10 -1.37 -10.80 0.84
CA GLU A 10 -1.23 -12.20 0.45
C GLU A 10 -1.59 -12.47 -1.02
N ASN A 11 -2.54 -11.71 -1.58
CA ASN A 11 -3.15 -12.08 -2.86
C ASN A 11 -2.85 -11.10 -4.01
N CYS A 12 -2.40 -9.86 -3.75
CA CYS A 12 -2.31 -8.85 -4.80
C CYS A 12 -0.93 -8.68 -5.43
N LEU A 13 0.17 -9.08 -4.76
CA LEU A 13 1.53 -8.88 -5.27
C LEU A 13 1.76 -9.57 -6.65
N ALA A 14 1.48 -10.87 -6.74
CA ALA A 14 1.66 -11.63 -7.97
C ALA A 14 0.82 -11.12 -9.15
N PRO A 15 -0.51 -10.93 -9.04
CA PRO A 15 -1.31 -10.42 -10.14
C PRO A 15 -0.93 -8.98 -10.52
N PHE A 16 -0.51 -8.14 -9.57
CA PHE A 16 -0.08 -6.77 -9.86
C PHE A 16 1.21 -6.73 -10.69
N LYS A 17 2.23 -7.53 -10.34
CA LYS A 17 3.44 -7.65 -11.18
C LYS A 17 3.12 -8.17 -12.58
N LYS A 18 2.21 -9.15 -12.69
CA LYS A 18 1.74 -9.66 -13.99
C LYS A 18 1.06 -8.57 -14.81
N LEU A 19 0.32 -7.67 -14.18
CA LEU A 19 -0.29 -6.52 -14.86
C LEU A 19 0.78 -5.55 -15.37
N ILE A 20 1.79 -5.20 -14.55
CA ILE A 20 2.88 -4.30 -14.96
C ILE A 20 3.64 -4.86 -16.17
N ALA A 21 3.96 -6.16 -16.16
CA ALA A 21 4.64 -6.81 -17.29
C ALA A 21 3.80 -6.70 -18.58
N ARG A 22 2.51 -7.04 -18.50
CA ARG A 22 1.59 -6.95 -19.65
C ARG A 22 1.45 -5.54 -20.20
N LEU A 23 1.36 -4.53 -19.33
CA LEU A 23 1.28 -3.12 -19.74
C LEU A 23 2.56 -2.68 -20.45
N SER A 24 3.72 -3.09 -19.93
CA SER A 24 5.02 -2.77 -20.50
C SER A 24 5.25 -3.42 -21.88
N GLU A 25 4.73 -4.62 -22.08
CA GLU A 25 4.77 -5.32 -23.38
C GLU A 25 3.77 -4.76 -24.41
N SER A 26 2.57 -4.39 -23.96
CA SER A 26 1.47 -4.00 -24.86
C SER A 26 1.48 -2.53 -25.25
N PHE A 27 2.09 -1.67 -24.43
CA PHE A 27 2.05 -0.22 -24.62
C PHE A 27 3.45 0.39 -24.48
N SER A 28 3.79 0.87 -23.28
CA SER A 28 5.06 1.49 -22.96
C SER A 28 5.55 0.95 -21.62
N PRO A 29 6.87 0.80 -21.42
CA PRO A 29 7.41 0.39 -20.13
C PRO A 29 6.84 1.23 -18.99
N VAL A 30 6.34 0.58 -17.94
CA VAL A 30 5.97 1.27 -16.70
C VAL A 30 7.25 1.82 -16.07
N THR A 31 7.27 3.11 -15.77
CA THR A 31 8.46 3.80 -15.24
C THR A 31 8.33 4.23 -13.78
N CYS A 32 7.13 4.23 -13.21
CA CYS A 32 6.87 4.53 -11.81
C CYS A 32 5.54 3.93 -11.35
N ILE A 33 5.39 3.79 -10.03
CA ILE A 33 4.16 3.37 -9.38
C ILE A 33 3.65 4.54 -8.51
N VAL A 34 2.35 4.83 -8.59
CA VAL A 34 1.67 5.72 -7.64
C VAL A 34 0.54 4.91 -7.03
N ALA A 35 0.60 4.67 -5.73
CA ALA A 35 -0.30 3.74 -5.05
C ALA A 35 -0.93 4.35 -3.80
N ASP A 36 -2.11 3.87 -3.43
CA ASP A 36 -2.74 4.24 -2.15
C ASP A 36 -1.92 3.67 -0.98
N LEU A 37 -1.80 4.43 0.12
CA LEU A 37 -1.01 4.07 1.31
C LEU A 37 -1.42 2.70 1.90
N LEU A 38 -2.69 2.32 1.78
CA LEU A 38 -3.18 1.03 2.28
C LEU A 38 -2.83 -0.15 1.37
N MET A 39 -2.35 0.09 0.15
CA MET A 39 -1.95 -0.92 -0.82
C MET A 39 -0.49 -1.34 -0.63
N GLY A 40 -0.04 -1.57 0.61
CA GLY A 40 1.38 -1.73 0.93
C GLY A 40 2.14 -2.83 0.15
N PHE A 41 1.45 -3.78 -0.49
CA PHE A 41 2.07 -4.81 -1.35
C PHE A 41 2.76 -4.20 -2.58
N THR A 42 2.38 -2.98 -2.98
CA THR A 42 2.99 -2.29 -4.12
C THR A 42 4.43 -1.87 -3.83
N LEU A 43 4.80 -1.65 -2.57
CA LEU A 43 6.19 -1.40 -2.14
C LEU A 43 7.11 -2.58 -2.47
N ASP A 44 6.65 -3.81 -2.19
CA ASP A 44 7.39 -5.01 -2.54
C ASP A 44 7.48 -5.16 -4.07
N ALA A 45 6.39 -4.89 -4.79
CA ALA A 45 6.39 -4.92 -6.26
C ALA A 45 7.37 -3.90 -6.85
N ALA A 46 7.37 -2.65 -6.37
CA ALA A 46 8.24 -1.58 -6.81
C ALA A 46 9.71 -1.95 -6.58
N LYS A 47 10.02 -2.46 -5.39
CA LYS A 47 11.37 -2.92 -5.03
C LYS A 47 11.85 -4.07 -5.91
N GLU A 48 11.02 -5.09 -6.12
CA GLU A 48 11.38 -6.25 -6.96
C GLU A 48 11.56 -5.88 -8.43
N LEU A 49 10.80 -4.90 -8.93
CA LEU A 49 10.84 -4.45 -10.32
C LEU A 49 11.85 -3.32 -10.56
N GLY A 50 12.48 -2.79 -9.51
CA GLY A 50 13.40 -1.65 -9.62
C GLY A 50 12.71 -0.35 -10.04
N LEU A 51 11.43 -0.18 -9.71
CA LEU A 51 10.63 0.99 -10.06
C LEU A 51 10.56 1.98 -8.88
N PRO A 52 10.62 3.30 -9.15
CA PRO A 52 10.29 4.30 -8.15
C PRO A 52 8.79 4.24 -7.80
N GLU A 53 8.46 4.48 -6.53
CA GLU A 53 7.08 4.51 -6.05
C GLU A 53 6.79 5.76 -5.20
N CYS A 54 5.59 6.32 -5.42
CA CYS A 54 5.00 7.37 -4.60
C CYS A 54 3.73 6.86 -3.93
N MET A 55 3.72 6.81 -2.59
CA MET A 55 2.54 6.46 -1.82
C MET A 55 1.62 7.68 -1.62
N PHE A 56 0.32 7.48 -1.76
CA PHE A 56 -0.70 8.50 -1.67
C PHE A 56 -1.73 8.18 -0.58
N TRP A 57 -1.96 9.12 0.33
CA TRP A 57 -3.00 8.99 1.35
C TRP A 57 -4.29 9.65 0.86
N THR A 58 -5.33 8.84 0.67
CA THR A 58 -6.65 9.29 0.21
C THR A 58 -7.50 9.92 1.32
N GLY A 59 -7.13 9.73 2.59
CA GLY A 59 -7.83 10.33 3.72
C GLY A 59 -7.35 11.76 4.05
N GLY A 60 -7.84 12.29 5.18
CA GLY A 60 -7.36 13.58 5.69
C GLY A 60 -6.05 13.47 6.49
N ALA A 61 -5.31 14.57 6.60
CA ALA A 61 -4.05 14.63 7.36
C ALA A 61 -4.20 14.18 8.82
N GLY A 62 -5.32 14.52 9.48
CA GLY A 62 -5.60 14.07 10.85
C GLY A 62 -5.71 12.55 10.96
N ALA A 63 -6.34 11.90 9.97
CA ALA A 63 -6.44 10.45 9.93
C ALA A 63 -5.08 9.77 9.67
N LEU A 64 -4.22 10.40 8.85
CA LEU A 64 -2.84 9.93 8.64
C LEU A 64 -2.03 9.96 9.93
N LEU A 65 -2.12 11.06 10.69
CA LEU A 65 -1.45 11.19 11.99
C LEU A 65 -1.96 10.13 12.98
N CYS A 66 -3.26 9.85 13.01
CA CYS A 66 -3.81 8.78 13.83
C CYS A 66 -3.31 7.40 13.40
N TYR A 67 -3.17 7.14 12.09
CA TYR A 67 -2.61 5.90 11.57
C TYR A 67 -1.15 5.73 11.97
N GLU A 68 -0.33 6.76 11.78
CA GLU A 68 1.10 6.76 12.16
C GLU A 68 1.29 6.56 13.68
N LYS A 69 0.45 7.19 14.50
CA LYS A 69 0.52 7.10 15.96
C LYS A 69 -0.31 5.95 16.54
N TYR A 70 -0.86 5.07 15.71
CA TYR A 70 -1.71 3.98 16.17
C TYR A 70 -1.08 3.12 17.29
N PRO A 71 0.21 2.72 17.22
CA PRO A 71 0.84 1.99 18.32
C PRO A 71 0.80 2.75 19.65
N THR A 72 1.14 4.03 19.64
CA THR A 72 1.10 4.90 20.84
C THR A 72 -0.32 5.10 21.36
N ILE A 73 -1.32 5.16 20.49
CA ILE A 73 -2.74 5.27 20.87
C ILE A 73 -3.18 3.99 21.58
N VAL A 74 -2.75 2.81 21.10
CA VAL A 74 -3.00 1.51 21.74
C VAL A 74 -2.28 1.42 23.09
N ASP A 75 -1.01 1.81 23.16
CA ASP A 75 -0.21 1.78 24.41
C ASP A 75 -0.82 2.65 25.52
N LYS A 76 -1.51 3.74 25.15
CA LYS A 76 -2.23 4.62 26.08
C LYS A 76 -3.63 4.14 26.46
N GLY A 77 -4.06 2.98 25.95
CA GLY A 77 -5.40 2.44 26.20
C GLY A 77 -6.53 3.26 25.58
N LEU A 78 -6.22 4.06 24.55
CA LEU A 78 -7.22 4.88 23.84
C LEU A 78 -7.88 4.12 22.68
N MET A 79 -7.34 2.96 22.30
CA MET A 79 -7.90 2.03 21.31
C MET A 79 -7.72 0.57 21.77
N PRO A 80 -8.63 -0.35 21.36
CA PRO A 80 -9.87 -0.07 20.64
C PRO A 80 -10.88 0.68 21.52
N LEU A 81 -11.74 1.49 20.90
CA LEU A 81 -12.85 2.15 21.60
C LEU A 81 -13.83 1.09 22.13
N LYS A 82 -14.48 1.38 23.27
CA LYS A 82 -15.60 0.58 23.79
C LYS A 82 -16.86 0.77 22.96
#